data_AF-A0A183BSF5-F1
#
_entry.id   AF-A0A183BSF5-F1
#
_cell.length_a   1.000
_cell.length_b   1.000
_cell.length_c   1.000
_cell.angle_alpha   90.00
_cell.angle_beta   90.00
_cell.angle_gamma   90.00
#
_symmetry.space_group_name_H-M   'P 1'
#
loop_
_entity.id
_entity.type
_entity.pdbx_description
1 polymer ?
#
loop_
_entity_poly.entity_id
_entity_poly.type
_entity_poly.pdbx_seq_one_letter_code
_entity_poly.pdbx_strand_id
1 'polypeptide(L)'
;MFLFALFHLVPHHSSATTTTVDDFEQYMPTRCESCRLFARELEVNARRLATKMSRDQAEAWLIDELEHLCVRMLDFRLHKDRQGLARFAKERTGTVNAIKKLKERGVQVKLDVDDALLDRPSVESGRLKEHCEWMIEEFEQDIDQWFIHHRHKTPLEAFLCAGRLADEFDGTCAANIRREEL
;
A
#
# COMPACT_ATOMS: atom_id res chain seq x y z
N MET A 1 25.19 51.89 44.69
CA MET A 1 24.17 52.15 43.65
C MET A 1 24.14 50.97 42.70
N PHE A 2 22.97 50.32 42.63
CA PHE A 2 22.47 49.34 41.66
C PHE A 2 23.17 47.98 41.48
N LEU A 3 22.63 47.03 42.25
CA LEU A 3 22.41 45.63 41.87
C LEU A 3 21.63 45.52 40.56
N PHE A 4 22.07 44.67 39.63
CA PHE A 4 21.18 43.97 38.69
C PHE A 4 21.70 42.55 38.46
N ALA A 5 21.12 41.61 39.18
CA ALA A 5 21.19 40.19 38.87
C ALA A 5 20.27 39.93 37.68
N LEU A 6 20.85 39.61 36.52
CA LEU A 6 20.11 39.07 35.38
C LEU A 6 19.95 37.56 35.58
N PHE A 7 18.84 37.16 36.22
CA PHE A 7 18.30 35.82 36.08
C PHE A 7 17.86 35.64 34.62
N HIS A 8 18.68 34.96 33.82
CA HIS A 8 18.22 34.40 32.55
C HIS A 8 17.24 33.27 32.86
N LEU A 9 15.94 33.59 32.79
CA LEU A 9 14.87 32.61 32.67
C LEU A 9 15.10 31.83 31.39
N VAL A 10 15.56 30.58 31.53
CA VAL A 10 15.48 29.58 30.46
C VAL A 10 14.00 29.26 30.27
N PRO A 11 13.39 29.54 29.11
CA PRO A 11 12.06 29.04 28.84
C PRO A 11 12.15 27.53 28.69
N HIS A 12 11.64 26.81 29.68
CA HIS A 12 11.32 25.40 29.57
C HIS A 12 10.19 25.28 28.54
N HIS A 13 10.56 25.08 27.27
CA HIS A 13 9.60 24.65 26.26
C HIS A 13 9.32 23.17 26.53
N SER A 14 8.31 22.90 27.34
CA SER A 14 7.70 21.57 27.42
C SER A 14 7.06 21.30 26.06
N SER A 15 7.75 20.56 25.19
CA SER A 15 7.12 19.96 24.01
C SER A 15 6.10 18.93 24.50
N ALA A 16 4.88 19.39 24.72
CA ALA A 16 3.72 18.53 24.68
C ALA A 16 3.63 17.99 23.24
N THR A 17 3.92 16.71 23.05
CA THR A 17 3.62 15.99 21.81
C THR A 17 2.10 15.95 21.64
N THR A 18 1.53 16.97 21.03
CA THR A 18 0.28 16.85 20.29
C THR A 18 0.55 15.89 19.14
N THR A 19 0.08 14.65 19.26
CA THR A 19 -0.19 13.79 18.09
C THR A 19 -1.21 14.53 17.24
N THR A 20 -0.75 15.27 16.24
CA THR A 20 -1.60 15.99 15.30
C THR A 20 -2.20 14.99 14.30
N VAL A 21 -3.30 15.39 13.68
CA VAL A 21 -3.98 14.63 12.62
C VAL A 21 -3.03 14.23 11.47
N ASP A 22 -1.89 14.93 11.32
CA ASP A 22 -0.82 14.64 10.36
C ASP A 22 -0.20 13.23 10.52
N ASP A 23 -0.13 12.70 11.73
CA ASP A 23 0.49 11.38 11.95
C ASP A 23 -0.30 10.25 11.28
N PHE A 24 -1.60 10.40 11.08
CA PHE A 24 -2.42 9.39 10.40
C PHE A 24 -2.29 9.46 8.88
N GLU A 25 -2.11 10.65 8.31
CA GLU A 25 -2.03 10.83 6.86
C GLU A 25 -0.70 10.31 6.28
N GLN A 26 0.39 10.36 7.06
CA GLN A 26 1.71 9.86 6.68
C GLN A 26 1.72 8.36 6.30
N TYR A 27 0.82 7.57 6.90
CA TYR A 27 0.79 6.12 6.74
C TYR A 27 -0.18 5.64 5.66
N MET A 28 -1.06 6.54 5.18
CA MET A 28 -2.02 6.16 4.16
C MET A 28 -1.32 5.90 2.82
N PRO A 29 -1.73 4.86 2.10
CA PRO A 29 -1.19 4.60 0.77
C PRO A 29 -1.64 5.72 -0.17
N THR A 30 -0.70 6.23 -0.96
CA THR A 30 -1.02 7.12 -2.07
C THR A 30 -1.67 6.33 -3.21
N ARG A 31 -2.39 7.01 -4.11
CA ARG A 31 -2.92 6.38 -5.34
C ARG A 31 -1.82 5.74 -6.19
N CYS A 32 -0.64 6.37 -6.25
CA CYS A 32 0.51 5.82 -6.97
C CYS A 32 1.00 4.51 -6.35
N GLU A 33 1.17 4.46 -5.03
CA GLU A 33 1.57 3.22 -4.35
C GLU A 33 0.52 2.12 -4.53
N SER A 34 -0.76 2.47 -4.37
CA SER A 34 -1.88 1.55 -4.63
C SER A 34 -1.85 1.01 -6.06
N CYS A 35 -1.62 1.86 -7.06
CA CYS A 35 -1.53 1.44 -8.46
C CYS A 35 -0.40 0.45 -8.70
N ARG A 36 0.78 0.72 -8.14
CA ARG A 36 1.93 -0.17 -8.33
C ARG A 36 1.69 -1.53 -7.67
N LEU A 37 1.07 -1.57 -6.49
CA LEU A 37 0.69 -2.83 -5.84
C LEU A 37 -0.38 -3.60 -6.63
N PHE A 38 -1.43 -2.90 -7.08
CA PHE A 38 -2.46 -3.43 -7.96
C PHE A 38 -1.86 -4.04 -9.23
N ALA A 39 -1.00 -3.28 -9.91
CA ALA A 39 -0.38 -3.68 -11.16
C ALA A 39 0.46 -4.94 -10.98
N ARG A 40 1.27 -5.00 -9.91
CA ARG A 40 2.08 -6.19 -9.57
C ARG A 40 1.20 -7.41 -9.29
N GLU A 41 0.13 -7.25 -8.53
CA GLU A 41 -0.77 -8.35 -8.18
C GLU A 41 -1.49 -8.91 -9.41
N LEU A 42 -2.02 -8.06 -10.28
CA LEU A 42 -2.66 -8.49 -11.53
C LEU A 42 -1.67 -9.14 -12.49
N GLU A 43 -0.48 -8.53 -12.63
CA GLU A 43 0.53 -8.98 -13.57
C GLU A 43 1.11 -10.36 -13.23
N VAL A 44 1.30 -10.66 -11.94
CA VAL A 44 1.77 -11.98 -11.48
C VAL A 44 0.84 -13.10 -11.93
N ASN A 45 -0.47 -12.86 -11.92
CA ASN A 45 -1.46 -13.85 -12.35
C ASN A 45 -1.59 -13.86 -13.89
N ALA A 46 -1.64 -12.69 -14.52
CA ALA A 46 -1.76 -12.55 -15.97
C ALA A 46 -0.60 -13.19 -16.75
N ARG A 47 0.64 -13.09 -16.24
CA ARG A 47 1.83 -13.67 -16.89
C ARG A 47 1.85 -15.20 -16.90
N ARG A 48 1.10 -15.85 -16.00
CA ARG A 48 1.02 -17.32 -15.93
C ARG A 48 0.12 -17.91 -17.02
N LEU A 49 -0.67 -17.07 -17.68
CA LEU A 49 -1.60 -17.53 -18.69
C LEU A 49 -0.92 -17.89 -20.00
N ALA A 50 -1.54 -18.84 -20.71
CA ALA A 50 -1.09 -19.23 -22.04
C ALA A 50 -1.00 -18.01 -22.97
N THR A 51 0.05 -17.96 -23.79
CA THR A 51 0.20 -16.92 -24.81
C THR A 51 -0.85 -17.03 -25.91
N LYS A 52 -1.42 -18.22 -26.10
CA LYS A 52 -2.50 -18.53 -27.04
C LYS A 52 -3.78 -18.85 -26.27
N MET A 53 -4.69 -17.87 -26.23
CA MET A 53 -6.08 -18.00 -25.80
C MET A 53 -6.95 -17.22 -26.79
N SER A 54 -8.22 -17.59 -26.95
CA SER A 54 -9.14 -16.75 -27.73
C SER A 54 -9.39 -15.42 -27.01
N ARG A 55 -9.89 -14.42 -27.74
CA ARG A 55 -10.23 -13.12 -27.14
C ARG A 55 -11.28 -13.28 -26.03
N ASP A 56 -12.35 -14.04 -26.31
CA ASP A 56 -13.42 -14.28 -25.35
C ASP A 56 -12.93 -15.00 -24.08
N GLN A 57 -11.97 -15.92 -24.20
CA GLN A 57 -11.33 -16.56 -23.05
C GLN A 57 -10.48 -15.58 -22.23
N ALA A 58 -9.81 -14.65 -22.92
CA ALA A 58 -9.01 -13.61 -22.28
C ALA A 58 -9.89 -12.65 -21.48
N GLU A 59 -10.96 -12.15 -22.10
CA GLU A 59 -11.93 -11.23 -21.49
C GLU A 59 -12.61 -11.88 -20.28
N ALA A 60 -13.10 -13.12 -20.42
CA ALA A 60 -13.74 -13.83 -19.31
C ALA A 60 -12.79 -14.06 -18.12
N TRP A 61 -11.52 -14.41 -18.39
CA TRP A 61 -10.53 -14.56 -17.32
C TRP A 61 -10.24 -13.24 -16.63
N LEU A 62 -10.13 -12.14 -17.39
CA LEU A 62 -9.80 -10.84 -16.83
C LEU A 62 -10.92 -10.36 -15.89
N ILE A 63 -12.18 -10.53 -16.28
CA ILE A 63 -13.34 -10.20 -15.44
C ILE A 63 -13.26 -10.96 -14.10
N ASP A 64 -13.11 -12.28 -14.15
CA ASP A 64 -12.99 -13.14 -12.95
C ASP A 64 -11.80 -12.74 -12.07
N GLU A 65 -10.66 -12.42 -12.67
CA GLU A 65 -9.47 -12.00 -11.94
C GLU A 65 -9.69 -10.64 -11.25
N LEU A 66 -10.30 -9.67 -11.93
CA LEU A 66 -10.57 -8.33 -11.40
C LEU A 66 -11.57 -8.36 -10.24
N GLU A 67 -12.57 -9.26 -10.26
CA GLU A 67 -13.53 -9.45 -9.15
C GLU A 67 -12.84 -9.81 -7.82
N HIS A 68 -11.73 -10.55 -7.88
CA HIS A 68 -11.03 -11.03 -6.69
C HIS A 68 -9.77 -10.22 -6.35
N LEU A 69 -9.23 -9.46 -7.29
CA LEU A 69 -7.99 -8.71 -7.13
C LEU A 69 -8.04 -7.71 -5.97
N CYS A 70 -9.10 -6.91 -5.87
CA CYS A 70 -9.20 -5.89 -4.83
C CYS A 70 -9.39 -6.48 -3.42
N VAL A 71 -9.96 -7.68 -3.31
CA VAL A 71 -10.03 -8.38 -2.02
C VAL A 71 -8.63 -8.74 -1.53
N ARG A 72 -7.73 -9.17 -2.42
CA ARG A 72 -6.33 -9.49 -2.06
C ARG A 72 -5.52 -8.28 -1.62
N MET A 73 -5.98 -7.06 -1.94
CA MET A 73 -5.34 -5.85 -1.44
C MET A 73 -5.45 -5.72 0.10
N LEU A 74 -6.43 -6.39 0.71
CA LEU A 74 -6.60 -6.45 2.17
C LEU A 74 -5.48 -7.24 2.88
N ASP A 75 -4.77 -8.12 2.16
CA ASP A 75 -3.69 -8.94 2.72
C ASP A 75 -2.42 -8.14 2.99
N PHE A 76 -2.26 -6.98 2.36
CA PHE A 76 -1.13 -6.10 2.61
C PHE A 76 -1.20 -5.50 4.01
N ARG A 77 -0.03 -5.32 4.61
CA ARG A 77 0.16 -4.74 5.94
C ARG A 77 1.21 -3.64 5.86
N LEU A 78 1.01 -2.59 6.65
CA LEU A 78 1.97 -1.51 6.76
C LEU A 78 3.13 -1.89 7.69
N HIS A 79 4.34 -1.82 7.16
CA HIS A 79 5.61 -1.97 7.87
C HIS A 79 6.24 -0.59 8.07
N LYS A 80 6.02 0.00 9.25
CA LYS A 80 6.47 1.36 9.60
C LYS A 80 7.99 1.55 9.59
N ASP A 81 8.74 0.45 9.64
CA ASP A 81 10.20 0.38 9.60
C ASP A 81 10.77 0.39 8.17
N ARG A 82 9.92 0.30 7.15
CA ARG A 82 10.32 0.24 5.74
C ARG A 82 9.87 1.49 4.99
N GLN A 83 10.45 1.71 3.81
CA GLN A 83 10.23 2.89 2.98
C GLN A 83 9.75 2.51 1.57
N GLY A 84 9.15 3.48 0.87
CA GLY A 84 8.58 3.27 -0.46
C GLY A 84 7.57 2.12 -0.48
N LEU A 85 7.44 1.43 -1.61
CA LEU A 85 6.52 0.29 -1.71
C LEU A 85 6.83 -0.87 -0.76
N ALA A 86 8.07 -1.03 -0.29
CA ALA A 86 8.43 -2.11 0.63
C ALA A 86 7.71 -1.99 1.99
N ARG A 87 7.16 -0.81 2.31
CA ARG A 87 6.31 -0.57 3.48
C ARG A 87 4.97 -1.29 3.41
N PHE A 88 4.56 -1.81 2.25
CA PHE A 88 3.37 -2.64 2.12
C PHE A 88 3.78 -4.07 1.76
N ALA A 89 3.51 -5.00 2.67
CA ALA A 89 3.88 -6.39 2.46
C ALA A 89 2.86 -7.34 3.10
N LYS A 90 2.73 -8.56 2.56
CA LYS A 90 1.69 -9.52 3.00
C LYS A 90 2.10 -10.27 4.28
N GLU A 91 3.39 -10.30 4.58
CA GLU A 91 3.87 -10.87 5.84
C GLU A 91 3.41 -10.08 7.06
N ARG A 92 3.34 -10.76 8.20
CA ARG A 92 3.00 -10.10 9.47
C ARG A 92 4.10 -9.12 9.88
N THR A 93 3.69 -8.01 10.49
CA THR A 93 4.62 -7.03 11.07
C THR A 93 5.41 -7.63 12.24
N GLY A 94 6.56 -7.02 12.56
CA GLY A 94 7.40 -7.45 13.68
C GLY A 94 6.64 -7.50 15.00
N THR A 95 5.79 -6.50 15.26
CA THR A 95 4.95 -6.42 16.46
C THR A 95 3.95 -7.56 16.55
N VAL A 96 3.21 -7.86 15.47
CA VAL A 96 2.24 -8.97 15.46
C VAL A 96 2.94 -10.31 15.66
N ASN A 97 4.10 -10.50 15.03
CA ASN A 97 4.91 -11.71 15.24
C ASN A 97 5.41 -11.83 16.68
N ALA A 98 5.82 -10.71 17.31
CA ALA A 98 6.22 -10.69 18.71
C ALA A 98 5.06 -11.05 19.65
N ILE A 99 3.86 -10.50 19.41
CA ILE A 99 2.64 -10.80 20.20
C ILE A 99 2.31 -12.29 20.11
N LYS A 100 2.28 -12.88 18.91
CA LYS A 100 2.00 -14.32 18.74
C LYS A 100 3.05 -15.19 19.44
N LYS A 101 4.35 -14.85 19.34
CA LYS A 101 5.43 -15.55 20.08
C LYS A 101 5.31 -15.43 21.60
N LEU A 102 4.84 -14.29 22.12
CA LEU A 102 4.61 -14.12 23.57
C LEU A 102 3.46 -15.01 24.05
N LYS A 103 2.40 -15.11 23.25
CA LYS A 103 1.25 -16.00 23.49
C LYS A 103 1.67 -17.48 23.48
N GLU A 104 2.46 -17.89 22.48
CA GLU A 104 3.02 -19.26 22.36
C GLU A 104 3.87 -19.67 23.56
N ARG A 105 4.59 -18.74 24.18
CA ARG A 105 5.46 -19.00 25.34
C ARG A 105 4.71 -19.13 26.66
N GLY A 106 3.38 -19.09 26.65
CA GLY A 106 2.55 -19.28 27.85
C GLY A 106 2.73 -18.16 28.89
N VAL A 107 3.25 -17.00 28.47
CA VAL A 107 3.28 -15.81 29.32
C VAL A 107 1.84 -15.40 29.56
N GLN A 108 1.31 -15.73 30.73
CA GLN A 108 0.00 -15.29 31.24
C GLN A 108 -0.01 -13.78 31.55
N VAL A 109 0.62 -12.95 30.72
CA VAL A 109 0.11 -11.59 30.59
C VAL A 109 -1.23 -11.81 29.90
N LYS A 110 -2.32 -11.34 30.52
CA LYS A 110 -3.64 -11.27 29.89
C LYS A 110 -3.56 -10.33 28.68
N LEU A 111 -2.84 -10.73 27.64
CA LEU A 111 -2.97 -10.21 26.30
C LEU A 111 -4.30 -10.77 25.83
N ASP A 112 -5.38 -10.10 26.21
CA ASP A 112 -6.74 -10.36 25.75
C ASP A 112 -6.89 -9.90 24.28
N VAL A 113 -5.93 -10.29 23.46
CA VAL A 113 -5.87 -9.98 22.04
C VAL A 113 -6.15 -11.28 21.30
N ASP A 114 -7.39 -11.37 20.80
CA ASP A 114 -7.84 -12.45 19.95
C ASP A 114 -6.97 -12.52 18.69
N ASP A 115 -6.64 -13.74 18.25
CA ASP A 115 -5.91 -13.95 16.99
C ASP A 115 -6.70 -13.39 15.80
N ALA A 116 -8.04 -13.43 15.86
CA ALA A 116 -8.92 -12.82 14.86
C ALA A 116 -8.73 -11.30 14.74
N LEU A 117 -8.39 -10.62 15.83
CA LEU A 117 -8.10 -9.18 15.81
C LEU A 117 -6.73 -8.88 15.19
N LEU A 118 -5.73 -9.74 15.41
CA LEU A 118 -4.39 -9.59 14.83
C LEU A 118 -4.37 -9.86 13.32
N ASP A 119 -5.26 -10.74 12.86
CA ASP A 119 -5.35 -11.12 11.46
C ASP A 119 -6.31 -10.22 10.66
N ARG A 120 -7.10 -9.37 11.32
CA ARG A 120 -8.00 -8.38 10.70
C ARG A 120 -7.25 -7.42 9.75
N PRO A 121 -7.84 -7.05 8.60
CA PRO A 121 -7.29 -6.01 7.73
C PRO A 121 -7.12 -4.66 8.45
N SER A 122 -6.09 -3.93 8.04
CA SER A 122 -5.75 -2.60 8.55
C SER A 122 -6.53 -1.50 7.82
N VAL A 123 -6.53 -0.28 8.37
CA VAL A 123 -7.14 0.90 7.69
C VAL A 123 -6.41 1.19 6.37
N GLU A 124 -5.08 1.06 6.39
CA GLU A 124 -4.22 1.25 5.24
C GLU A 124 -4.54 0.23 4.13
N SER A 125 -4.75 -1.04 4.49
CA SER A 125 -5.15 -2.06 3.51
C SER A 125 -6.60 -1.90 3.03
N GLY A 126 -7.48 -1.35 3.86
CA GLY A 126 -8.80 -0.86 3.43
C GLY A 126 -8.67 0.21 2.34
N ARG A 127 -7.80 1.21 2.53
CA ARG A 127 -7.54 2.23 1.50
C ARG A 127 -6.91 1.66 0.24
N LEU A 128 -6.01 0.67 0.36
CA LEU A 128 -5.47 -0.04 -0.81
C LEU A 128 -6.59 -0.70 -1.63
N LYS A 129 -7.56 -1.31 -0.96
CA LYS A 129 -8.74 -1.90 -1.62
C LYS A 129 -9.61 -0.83 -2.28
N GLU A 130 -9.92 0.27 -1.59
CA GLU A 130 -10.72 1.37 -2.17
C GLU A 130 -10.07 1.95 -3.42
N HIS A 131 -8.76 2.20 -3.39
CA HIS A 131 -8.03 2.65 -4.59
C HIS A 131 -8.02 1.60 -5.70
N CYS A 132 -7.96 0.31 -5.37
CA CYS A 132 -8.07 -0.77 -6.34
C CYS A 132 -9.42 -0.77 -7.06
N GLU A 133 -10.51 -0.65 -6.31
CA GLU A 133 -11.87 -0.60 -6.88
C GLU A 133 -12.01 0.60 -7.80
N TRP A 134 -11.55 1.76 -7.35
CA TRP A 134 -11.51 2.96 -8.19
C TRP A 134 -10.67 2.78 -9.47
N MET A 135 -9.53 2.09 -9.40
CA MET A 135 -8.71 1.86 -10.60
C MET A 135 -9.38 0.93 -11.61
N ILE A 136 -10.12 -0.08 -11.14
CA ILE A 136 -10.89 -0.94 -12.04
C ILE A 136 -12.00 -0.12 -12.71
N GLU A 137 -12.71 0.70 -11.94
CA GLU A 137 -13.79 1.55 -12.45
C GLU A 137 -13.30 2.59 -13.47
N GLU A 138 -12.19 3.27 -13.16
CA GLU A 138 -11.68 4.37 -14.00
C GLU A 138 -10.89 3.87 -15.22
N PHE A 139 -10.11 2.79 -15.07
CA PHE A 139 -9.15 2.34 -16.07
C PHE A 139 -9.48 0.99 -16.70
N GLU A 140 -10.74 0.53 -16.64
CA GLU A 140 -11.20 -0.74 -17.22
C GLU A 140 -10.67 -0.93 -18.66
N GLN A 141 -10.88 0.06 -19.52
CA GLN A 141 -10.47 0.00 -20.94
C GLN A 141 -8.94 -0.08 -21.11
N ASP A 142 -8.18 0.62 -20.27
CA ASP A 142 -6.73 0.58 -20.31
C ASP A 142 -6.19 -0.76 -19.81
N ILE A 143 -6.82 -1.35 -18.78
CA ILE A 143 -6.49 -2.67 -18.25
C ILE A 143 -6.77 -3.74 -19.32
N ASP A 144 -7.92 -3.68 -20.00
CA ASP A 144 -8.26 -4.56 -21.12
C ASP A 144 -7.24 -4.45 -22.26
N GLN A 145 -6.94 -3.21 -22.67
CA GLN A 145 -5.99 -2.95 -23.75
C GLN A 145 -4.59 -3.47 -23.38
N TRP A 146 -4.15 -3.26 -22.14
CA TRP A 146 -2.90 -3.80 -21.65
C TRP A 146 -2.91 -5.34 -21.69
N PHE A 147 -3.95 -5.95 -21.12
CA PHE A 147 -4.03 -7.39 -20.97
C PHE A 147 -4.04 -8.10 -22.33
N ILE A 148 -4.82 -7.61 -23.29
CA ILE A 148 -4.96 -8.22 -24.61
C ILE A 148 -3.71 -7.99 -25.47
N HIS A 149 -3.16 -6.76 -25.48
CA HIS A 149 -2.17 -6.36 -26.48
C HIS A 149 -0.74 -6.17 -25.97
N HIS A 150 -0.56 -5.95 -24.66
CA HIS A 150 0.70 -5.49 -24.08
C HIS A 150 1.24 -6.36 -22.93
N ARG A 151 0.46 -7.28 -22.34
CA ARG A 151 0.84 -8.04 -21.13
C ARG A 151 2.18 -8.78 -21.17
N HIS A 152 2.63 -9.16 -22.37
CA HIS A 152 3.91 -9.85 -22.60
C HIS A 152 5.04 -8.92 -23.05
N LYS A 153 4.76 -7.63 -23.25
CA LYS A 153 5.69 -6.63 -23.81
C LYS A 153 6.05 -5.56 -22.79
N THR A 154 5.07 -5.10 -22.02
CA THR A 154 5.20 -3.96 -21.11
C THR A 154 4.61 -4.33 -19.75
N PRO A 155 5.33 -4.12 -18.64
CA PRO A 155 4.76 -4.27 -17.30
C PRO A 155 3.53 -3.39 -17.11
N LEU A 156 2.52 -3.89 -16.39
CA LEU A 156 1.30 -3.12 -16.12
C LEU A 156 1.61 -1.87 -15.32
N GLU A 157 2.57 -1.96 -14.40
CA GLU A 157 3.01 -0.82 -13.57
C GLU A 157 3.49 0.35 -14.43
N ALA A 158 4.24 0.06 -15.50
CA ALA A 158 4.73 1.07 -16.43
C ALA A 158 3.62 1.59 -17.36
N PHE A 159 2.72 0.72 -17.82
CA PHE A 159 1.64 1.08 -18.72
C PHE A 159 0.57 1.95 -18.04
N LEU A 160 0.09 1.50 -16.88
CA LEU A 160 -1.02 2.11 -16.15
C LEU A 160 -0.53 3.20 -15.20
N CYS A 161 0.44 2.91 -14.32
CA CYS A 161 0.79 3.83 -13.23
C CYS A 161 1.73 4.96 -13.67
N ALA A 162 2.73 4.66 -14.51
CA ALA A 162 3.66 5.66 -15.03
C ALA A 162 3.13 6.38 -16.29
N GLY A 163 2.15 5.79 -16.97
CA GLY A 163 1.47 6.37 -18.14
C GLY A 163 0.17 7.04 -17.75
N ARG A 164 -0.92 6.27 -17.75
CA ARG A 164 -2.30 6.78 -17.63
C ARG A 164 -2.57 7.51 -16.31
N LEU A 165 -2.21 6.91 -15.19
CA LEU A 165 -2.41 7.51 -13.87
C LEU A 165 -1.51 8.73 -13.68
N ALA A 166 -0.32 8.74 -14.26
CA ALA A 166 0.57 9.89 -14.16
C ALA A 166 -0.02 11.13 -14.86
N ASP A 167 -0.74 10.94 -15.97
CA ASP A 167 -1.44 12.01 -16.68
C ASP A 167 -2.56 12.64 -15.84
N GLU A 168 -3.20 11.87 -14.94
CA GLU A 168 -4.24 12.37 -14.02
C GLU A 168 -3.63 13.20 -12.86
N PHE A 169 -2.35 12.98 -12.52
CA PHE A 169 -1.68 13.57 -11.34
C PHE A 169 -0.42 14.37 -11.68
N ASP A 170 -0.40 15.10 -12.80
CA ASP A 170 0.69 15.98 -13.23
C ASP A 170 2.09 15.31 -13.24
N GLY A 171 2.17 14.01 -13.52
CA GLY A 171 3.42 13.25 -13.60
C GLY A 171 4.04 12.85 -12.27
N THR A 172 3.39 13.14 -11.13
CA THR A 172 3.92 12.84 -9.79
C THR A 172 4.17 11.34 -9.55
N CYS A 173 3.31 10.47 -10.09
CA CYS A 173 3.50 9.02 -9.95
C CYS A 173 4.71 8.51 -10.75
N ALA A 174 4.86 8.93 -12.01
CA ALA A 174 6.03 8.60 -12.83
C ALA A 174 7.35 9.07 -12.19
N ALA A 175 7.36 10.23 -11.53
CA ALA A 175 8.53 10.72 -10.80
C ALA A 175 8.86 9.87 -9.54
N ASN A 176 7.87 9.27 -8.90
CA ASN A 176 8.06 8.41 -7.73
C ASN A 176 8.57 7.02 -8.11
N ILE A 177 8.07 6.44 -9.21
CA ILE A 177 8.54 5.15 -9.73
C ILE A 177 10.05 5.20 -10.01
N ARG A 178 10.52 6.24 -10.71
CA ARG A 178 11.94 6.40 -11.06
C ARG A 178 12.87 6.62 -9.87
N ARG A 179 12.35 7.09 -8.73
CA ARG A 179 13.15 7.35 -7.51
C ARG A 179 13.33 6.12 -6.63
N GLU A 180 12.46 5.13 -6.73
CA GLU A 180 12.54 3.90 -5.93
C GLU A 180 13.34 2.77 -6.61
N GLU A 181 13.78 2.96 -7.86
CA GLU A 181 14.63 2.03 -8.61
C GLU A 181 16.13 2.43 -8.59
N LEU A 182 16.49 3.52 -7.91
CA LEU A 182 17.85 4.05 -7.71
C LEU A 182 18.31 3.86 -6.26
#